data_AF-A0A9J6CUA5-F1
#
_entry.id   AF-A0A9J6CUA5-F1
#
_cell.length_a   1.000
_cell.length_b   1.000
_cell.length_c   1.000
_cell.angle_alpha   90.00
_cell.angle_beta   90.00
_cell.angle_gamma   90.00
#
_symmetry.space_group_name_H-M   'P 1'
#
loop_
_entity.id
_entity.type
_entity.pdbx_description
1 polymer ?
#
loop_
_entity_poly.entity_id
_entity_poly.type
_entity_poly.pdbx_seq_one_letter_code
_entity_poly.pdbx_strand_id
1 'polypeptide(L)'
;MSQSERLSAAGFPESIQVSVVEGLLKKCRLDSRPREADIQPAASRSRVAVVPYLHKTAHNLKKVASRVGIKVVFSAPQKLGRISRLTDPHRKPAVGCSKKHRDHFVAQLEQAALVSRDMGDLKAAADLIDKASCYFIDSRSPDTAALVLERGAKIVEAKFPEIAVGFFNRAAEIVSVEDRPRQSAEFCGHAVRLLLKLARWDEAADAVSRQKQLLAEAQDDRAVGRLVVALVLVHLARDDFVAASKAVDYDKGMLGQQVAESAKKTASESKPSAEAVGDAKDVDNGTVDRPEQDHLEVPDSTTAAESDDEFAGGLL
;
A
#
# COMPACT_ATOMS: atom_id res chain seq x y z
N MET A 1 -46.36 45.51 -6.25
CA MET A 1 -46.76 45.39 -4.83
C MET A 1 -45.54 45.53 -3.98
N SER A 2 -45.44 46.63 -3.23
CA SER A 2 -44.33 46.91 -2.32
C SER A 2 -44.40 45.98 -1.09
N GLN A 3 -43.29 45.76 -0.40
CA GLN A 3 -43.27 44.85 0.76
C GLN A 3 -44.12 45.37 1.92
N SER A 4 -44.23 46.70 2.09
CA SER A 4 -45.12 47.34 3.06
C SER A 4 -46.59 47.07 2.76
N GLU A 5 -47.01 47.14 1.49
CA GLU A 5 -48.37 46.77 1.06
C GLU A 5 -48.70 45.30 1.36
N ARG A 6 -47.73 44.39 1.25
CA ARG A 6 -47.93 42.97 1.59
C ARG A 6 -48.11 42.76 3.09
N LEU A 7 -47.41 43.54 3.91
CA LEU A 7 -47.49 43.45 5.37
C LEU A 7 -48.76 44.11 5.92
N SER A 8 -49.21 45.22 5.32
CA SER A 8 -50.50 45.84 5.68
C SER A 8 -51.67 44.97 5.25
N ALA A 9 -51.63 44.37 4.05
CA ALA A 9 -52.65 43.41 3.59
C ALA A 9 -52.69 42.13 4.44
N ALA A 10 -51.58 41.74 5.07
CA ALA A 10 -51.52 40.63 6.02
C ALA A 10 -51.99 40.99 7.45
N GLY A 11 -52.49 42.22 7.66
CA GLY A 11 -53.10 42.65 8.92
C GLY A 11 -52.10 43.04 10.01
N PHE A 12 -50.82 43.25 9.68
CA PHE A 12 -49.84 43.69 10.67
C PHE A 12 -50.02 45.19 10.97
N PRO A 13 -50.17 45.58 12.26
CA PRO A 13 -50.34 46.98 12.64
C PRO A 13 -49.08 47.79 12.31
N GLU A 14 -49.29 49.04 11.86
CA GLU A 14 -48.22 49.91 11.35
C GLU A 14 -47.10 50.16 12.37
N SER A 15 -47.42 50.13 13.67
CA SER A 15 -46.44 50.30 14.76
C SER A 15 -45.31 49.25 14.73
N ILE A 16 -45.61 48.01 14.34
CA ILE A 16 -44.62 46.93 14.23
C ILE A 16 -43.75 47.14 12.98
N GLN A 17 -44.35 47.60 11.89
CA GLN A 17 -43.63 47.86 10.65
C GLN A 17 -42.62 49.00 10.84
N VAL A 18 -43.01 50.08 11.52
CA VAL A 18 -42.12 51.21 11.86
C VAL A 18 -40.98 50.75 12.77
N SER A 19 -41.25 49.94 13.80
CA SER A 19 -40.21 49.40 14.70
C SER A 19 -39.16 48.54 13.97
N VAL A 20 -39.60 47.70 13.02
CA VAL A 20 -38.69 46.88 12.20
C VAL A 20 -37.85 47.74 11.27
N VAL A 21 -38.46 48.74 10.62
CA VAL A 21 -37.74 49.68 9.75
C VAL A 21 -36.72 50.49 10.55
N GLU A 22 -37.07 50.98 11.74
CA GLU A 22 -36.12 51.66 12.64
C GLU A 22 -34.95 50.77 13.07
N GLY A 23 -35.22 49.48 13.33
CA GLY A 23 -34.19 48.49 13.65
C GLY A 23 -33.22 48.24 12.49
N LEU A 24 -33.74 48.20 11.26
CA LEU A 24 -32.93 48.08 10.06
C LEU A 24 -32.11 49.36 9.80
N LEU A 25 -32.70 50.53 10.03
CA LEU A 25 -32.02 51.82 9.88
C LEU A 25 -30.87 52.00 10.88
N LYS A 26 -31.03 51.50 12.12
CA LYS A 26 -29.95 51.44 13.12
C LYS A 26 -28.81 50.51 12.69
N LYS A 27 -29.12 49.37 12.06
CA LYS A 27 -28.10 48.44 11.54
C LYS A 27 -27.34 49.05 10.36
N CYS A 28 -28.03 49.64 9.38
CA CYS A 28 -27.37 50.28 8.26
C CYS A 28 -26.50 51.48 8.68
N ARG A 29 -26.87 52.23 9.73
CA ARG A 29 -26.05 53.33 10.28
C ARG A 29 -24.79 52.86 11.00
N LEU A 30 -24.73 51.62 11.48
CA LEU A 30 -23.51 51.04 12.07
C LEU A 30 -22.52 50.62 10.98
N ASP A 31 -23.01 50.17 9.82
CA ASP A 31 -22.18 49.74 8.69
C ASP A 31 -21.57 50.93 7.90
N SER A 32 -22.10 52.15 8.09
CA SER A 32 -21.65 53.36 7.37
C SER A 32 -20.64 54.24 8.13
N ARG A 33 -19.98 53.75 9.20
CA ARG A 33 -18.81 54.46 9.76
C ARG A 33 -17.60 54.29 8.83
N PRO A 34 -16.89 55.36 8.44
CA PRO A 34 -15.75 55.25 7.53
C PRO A 34 -14.61 54.45 8.19
N ARG A 35 -14.06 53.48 7.45
CA ARG A 35 -12.81 52.77 7.77
C ARG A 35 -11.64 53.74 7.61
N GLU A 36 -11.33 54.51 8.64
CA GLU A 36 -10.05 55.19 8.77
C GLU A 36 -9.08 54.30 9.56
N ALA A 37 -7.82 54.29 9.09
CA ALA A 37 -6.66 53.53 9.58
C ALA A 37 -6.41 52.15 8.95
N ASP A 38 -6.32 52.12 7.62
CA ASP A 38 -5.12 51.55 6.99
C ASP A 38 -3.96 52.50 7.32
N ILE A 39 -3.12 52.13 8.29
CA ILE A 39 -1.69 52.47 8.49
C ILE A 39 -1.34 51.98 9.91
N GLN A 40 -0.82 50.76 10.01
CA GLN A 40 0.23 50.33 10.96
C GLN A 40 0.65 48.86 10.70
N PRO A 41 1.90 48.49 11.02
CA PRO A 41 2.70 47.53 10.25
C PRO A 41 2.42 46.06 10.59
N ALA A 42 2.87 45.18 9.68
CA ALA A 42 2.70 43.73 9.67
C ALA A 42 2.86 43.05 11.05
N ALA A 43 1.74 42.86 11.76
CA ALA A 43 1.66 41.97 12.90
C ALA A 43 1.89 40.53 12.42
N SER A 44 2.78 39.82 13.10
CA SER A 44 3.15 38.42 12.82
C SER A 44 1.91 37.56 12.61
N ARG A 45 1.85 36.88 11.46
CA ARG A 45 0.74 35.95 11.13
C ARG A 45 0.64 34.91 12.25
N SER A 46 -0.35 35.01 13.12
CA SER A 46 -0.64 33.99 14.13
C SER A 46 -0.78 32.64 13.43
N ARG A 47 -0.08 31.62 13.90
CA ARG A 47 -0.08 30.28 13.30
C ARG A 47 -1.50 29.71 13.39
N VAL A 48 -2.21 29.68 12.24
CA VAL A 48 -3.57 29.14 12.15
C VAL A 48 -3.50 27.67 11.77
N ALA A 49 -4.02 26.79 12.63
CA ALA A 49 -4.12 25.36 12.34
C ALA A 49 -5.52 25.04 11.81
N VAL A 50 -5.61 24.39 10.64
CA VAL A 50 -6.89 23.96 10.05
C VAL A 50 -7.10 22.48 10.38
N VAL A 51 -8.17 22.15 11.10
CA VAL A 51 -8.45 20.80 11.62
C VAL A 51 -9.85 20.35 11.19
N PRO A 52 -10.09 19.09 10.80
CA PRO A 52 -11.43 18.61 10.49
C PRO A 52 -12.41 18.78 11.67
N TYR A 53 -13.64 19.23 11.40
CA TYR A 53 -14.69 19.34 12.40
C TYR A 53 -15.20 17.94 12.76
N LEU A 54 -15.05 17.58 14.03
CA LEU A 54 -15.65 16.39 14.60
C LEU A 54 -16.46 16.79 15.84
N HIS A 55 -17.72 16.35 15.88
CA HIS A 55 -18.66 16.78 16.93
C HIS A 55 -18.18 16.29 18.31
N LYS A 56 -18.43 17.08 19.37
CA LYS A 56 -17.88 16.96 20.74
C LYS A 56 -16.38 17.29 20.89
N THR A 57 -15.49 16.76 20.04
CA THR A 57 -14.04 16.99 20.18
C THR A 57 -13.61 18.39 19.76
N ALA A 58 -14.24 18.96 18.71
CA ALA A 58 -13.91 20.30 18.21
C ALA A 58 -14.12 21.40 19.26
N HIS A 59 -15.18 21.31 20.07
CA HIS A 59 -15.45 22.31 21.12
C HIS A 59 -14.41 22.28 22.24
N ASN A 60 -14.01 21.07 22.66
CA ASN A 60 -12.97 20.88 23.67
C ASN A 60 -11.60 21.33 23.13
N LEU A 61 -11.28 20.97 21.89
CA LEU A 61 -10.04 21.36 21.23
C LEU A 61 -9.95 22.88 21.07
N LYS A 62 -11.05 23.56 20.73
CA LYS A 62 -11.09 25.03 20.64
C LYS A 62 -10.79 25.68 21.99
N LYS A 63 -11.40 25.17 23.07
CA LYS A 63 -11.18 25.67 24.43
C LYS A 63 -9.72 25.51 24.87
N VAL A 64 -9.13 24.34 24.61
CA VAL A 64 -7.72 24.07 24.95
C VAL A 64 -6.78 24.92 24.09
N ALA A 65 -7.02 24.99 22.78
CA ALA A 65 -6.19 25.78 21.87
C ALA A 65 -6.18 27.28 22.22
N SER A 66 -7.33 27.82 22.67
CA SER A 66 -7.40 29.20 23.15
C SER A 66 -6.55 29.45 24.40
N ARG A 67 -6.39 28.46 25.29
CA ARG A 67 -5.50 28.59 26.46
C ARG A 67 -4.02 28.58 26.09
N VAL A 68 -3.67 27.89 25.00
CA VAL A 68 -2.28 27.76 24.51
C VAL A 68 -1.94 28.87 23.50
N GLY A 69 -2.88 29.78 23.20
CA GLY A 69 -2.66 30.89 22.25
C GLY A 69 -2.63 30.46 20.78
N ILE A 70 -3.16 29.28 20.44
CA ILE A 70 -3.20 28.76 19.07
C ILE A 70 -4.58 29.01 18.46
N LYS A 71 -4.62 29.62 17.26
CA LYS A 71 -5.87 29.84 16.52
C LYS A 71 -6.20 28.60 15.68
N VAL A 72 -7.22 27.85 16.08
CA VAL A 72 -7.68 26.66 15.34
C VAL A 72 -8.94 27.02 14.54
N VAL A 73 -8.92 26.69 13.24
CA VAL A 73 -10.05 26.81 12.32
C VAL A 73 -10.51 25.40 11.97
N PHE A 74 -11.81 25.13 12.12
CA PHE A 74 -12.33 23.81 11.78
C PHE A 74 -12.78 23.77 10.32
N SER A 75 -12.16 22.91 9.51
CA SER A 75 -12.65 22.58 8.17
C SER A 75 -13.71 21.50 8.28
N ALA A 76 -14.82 21.60 7.57
CA ALA A 76 -15.77 20.50 7.41
C ALA A 76 -15.56 19.91 6.00
N PRO A 77 -14.53 19.05 5.79
CA PRO A 77 -14.21 18.53 4.46
C PRO A 77 -15.36 17.69 3.88
N GLN A 78 -16.25 17.19 4.75
CA GLN A 78 -17.51 16.59 4.35
C GLN A 78 -18.65 17.48 4.85
N LYS A 79 -19.47 17.99 3.93
CA LYS A 79 -20.65 18.83 4.21
C LYS A 79 -21.47 18.21 5.34
N LEU A 80 -22.02 19.04 6.25
CA LEU A 80 -22.79 18.65 7.46
C LEU A 80 -23.86 17.55 7.25
N GLY A 81 -24.36 17.38 6.02
CA GLY A 81 -25.27 16.29 5.65
C GLY A 81 -24.67 14.88 5.65
N ARG A 82 -23.34 14.72 5.77
CA ARG A 82 -22.70 13.38 5.85
C ARG A 82 -22.43 12.90 7.28
N ILE A 83 -22.59 13.75 8.28
CA ILE A 83 -22.13 13.48 9.66
C ILE A 83 -23.20 12.77 10.51
N SER A 84 -24.48 13.02 10.24
CA SER A 84 -25.58 12.37 10.98
C SER A 84 -26.85 12.29 10.13
N ARG A 85 -27.72 11.32 10.42
CA ARG A 85 -29.07 11.25 9.82
C ARG A 85 -29.97 12.42 10.27
N LEU A 86 -29.63 13.07 11.37
CA LEU A 86 -30.39 14.19 11.95
C LEU A 86 -30.16 15.50 11.18
N THR A 87 -29.00 15.64 10.52
CA THR A 87 -28.62 16.85 9.77
C THR A 87 -29.00 16.80 8.29
N ASP A 88 -29.51 15.67 7.80
CA ASP A 88 -30.09 15.53 6.46
C ASP A 88 -31.25 14.50 6.48
N PRO A 89 -32.47 14.93 6.86
CA PRO A 89 -33.65 14.07 6.91
C PRO A 89 -34.10 13.58 5.51
N HIS A 90 -33.55 14.14 4.43
CA HIS A 90 -33.83 13.72 3.05
C HIS A 90 -32.70 12.91 2.42
N ARG A 91 -31.66 12.55 3.18
CA ARG A 91 -30.58 11.68 2.71
C ARG A 91 -31.18 10.34 2.32
N LYS A 92 -31.22 10.05 1.01
CA LYS A 92 -31.51 8.71 0.51
C LYS A 92 -30.54 7.77 1.22
N PRO A 93 -31.01 6.75 1.97
CA PRO A 93 -30.11 5.76 2.52
C PRO A 93 -29.30 5.21 1.34
N ALA A 94 -28.00 4.98 1.55
CA ALA A 94 -27.25 4.20 0.57
C ALA A 94 -28.06 2.93 0.31
N VAL A 95 -28.34 2.65 -0.96
CA VAL A 95 -29.11 1.47 -1.36
C VAL A 95 -28.25 0.26 -1.01
N GLY A 96 -28.35 -0.17 0.25
CA GLY A 96 -27.86 -1.47 0.68
C GLY A 96 -28.79 -2.53 0.14
N CYS A 97 -28.25 -3.73 -0.10
CA CYS A 97 -29.08 -4.86 -0.46
C CYS A 97 -30.15 -5.09 0.63
N SER A 98 -31.41 -5.26 0.23
CA SER A 98 -32.56 -5.45 1.13
C SER A 98 -32.60 -6.81 1.81
N LYS A 99 -31.67 -7.71 1.48
CA LYS A 99 -31.53 -9.03 2.08
C LYS A 99 -30.60 -8.92 3.30
N LYS A 100 -31.03 -9.49 4.45
CA LYS A 100 -30.13 -9.73 5.58
C LYS A 100 -29.11 -10.78 5.19
N HIS A 101 -28.01 -10.31 4.67
CA HIS A 101 -26.85 -11.10 4.32
C HIS A 101 -26.22 -11.70 5.57
N ARG A 102 -26.16 -13.04 5.65
CA ARG A 102 -25.53 -13.77 6.75
C ARG A 102 -24.00 -13.55 6.78
N ASP A 103 -23.34 -13.58 5.62
CA ASP A 103 -21.93 -13.21 5.40
C ASP A 103 -21.75 -12.59 3.99
N HIS A 104 -21.93 -11.28 3.76
CA HIS A 104 -21.87 -10.78 2.35
C HIS A 104 -21.41 -9.34 2.13
N PHE A 105 -20.10 -9.12 2.13
CA PHE A 105 -19.53 -8.09 1.26
C PHE A 105 -18.11 -8.48 0.81
N VAL A 106 -17.30 -9.02 1.72
CA VAL A 106 -15.87 -9.18 1.48
C VAL A 106 -15.51 -10.34 0.55
N ALA A 107 -16.06 -11.54 0.79
CA ALA A 107 -15.83 -12.70 -0.09
C ALA A 107 -16.30 -12.45 -1.53
N GLN A 108 -17.35 -11.64 -1.71
CA GLN A 108 -17.86 -11.25 -3.02
C GLN A 108 -16.94 -10.23 -3.72
N LEU A 109 -16.25 -9.37 -2.96
CA LEU A 109 -15.27 -8.42 -3.50
C LEU A 109 -14.03 -9.15 -4.03
N GLU A 110 -13.54 -10.18 -3.34
CA GLU A 110 -12.46 -11.01 -3.85
C GLU A 110 -12.83 -11.68 -5.17
N GLN A 111 -14.03 -12.29 -5.23
CA GLN A 111 -14.51 -12.91 -6.47
C GLN A 111 -14.69 -11.89 -7.59
N ALA A 112 -15.23 -10.70 -7.27
CA ALA A 112 -15.34 -9.61 -8.25
C ALA A 112 -13.97 -9.12 -8.75
N ALA A 113 -12.94 -9.12 -7.89
CA ALA A 113 -11.58 -8.78 -8.30
C ALA A 113 -10.99 -9.81 -9.27
N LEU A 114 -11.27 -11.11 -9.06
CA LEU A 114 -10.87 -12.18 -9.99
C LEU A 114 -11.58 -12.06 -11.34
N VAL A 115 -12.89 -11.79 -11.33
CA VAL A 115 -13.63 -11.52 -12.58
C VAL A 115 -13.06 -10.29 -13.30
N SER A 116 -12.75 -9.21 -12.56
CA SER A 116 -12.16 -7.99 -13.14
C SER A 116 -10.77 -8.25 -13.73
N ARG A 117 -9.98 -9.15 -13.13
CA ARG A 117 -8.72 -9.62 -13.70
C ARG A 117 -8.96 -10.35 -15.02
N ASP A 118 -9.92 -11.27 -15.06
CA ASP A 118 -10.22 -12.07 -16.25
C ASP A 118 -10.77 -11.20 -17.40
N MET A 119 -11.46 -10.10 -17.06
CA MET A 119 -11.86 -9.04 -18.00
C MET A 119 -10.68 -8.16 -18.49
N GLY A 120 -9.50 -8.28 -17.88
CA GLY A 120 -8.29 -7.53 -18.23
C GLY A 120 -8.12 -6.18 -17.50
N ASP A 121 -9.12 -5.76 -16.71
CA ASP A 121 -9.17 -4.50 -15.98
C ASP A 121 -8.44 -4.59 -14.63
N LEU A 122 -7.10 -4.60 -14.69
CA LEU A 122 -6.27 -4.76 -13.49
C LEU A 122 -6.37 -3.60 -12.50
N LYS A 123 -6.69 -2.38 -12.96
CA LYS A 123 -6.88 -1.22 -12.07
C LYS A 123 -8.14 -1.36 -11.22
N ALA A 124 -9.24 -1.79 -11.84
CA ALA A 124 -10.48 -2.06 -11.11
C ALA A 124 -10.30 -3.22 -10.13
N ALA A 125 -9.54 -4.26 -10.51
CA ALA A 125 -9.19 -5.35 -9.61
C ALA A 125 -8.42 -4.84 -8.37
N ALA A 126 -7.42 -3.97 -8.56
CA ALA A 126 -6.67 -3.35 -7.47
C ALA A 126 -7.58 -2.57 -6.49
N ASP A 127 -8.50 -1.75 -7.01
CA ASP A 127 -9.46 -1.01 -6.18
C ASP A 127 -10.40 -1.93 -5.38
N LEU A 128 -10.81 -3.05 -5.97
CA LEU A 128 -11.66 -4.05 -5.30
C LEU A 128 -10.89 -4.80 -4.20
N ILE A 129 -9.62 -5.13 -4.45
CA ILE A 129 -8.72 -5.73 -3.47
C ILE A 129 -8.47 -4.78 -2.29
N ASP A 130 -8.21 -3.51 -2.56
CA ASP A 130 -8.02 -2.50 -1.52
C ASP A 130 -9.25 -2.37 -0.63
N LYS A 131 -10.44 -2.33 -1.23
CA LYS A 131 -11.71 -2.32 -0.49
C LYS A 131 -11.85 -3.59 0.34
N ALA A 132 -11.61 -4.76 -0.25
CA ALA A 132 -11.70 -6.04 0.45
C ALA A 132 -10.78 -6.08 1.68
N SER A 133 -9.52 -5.61 1.55
CA SER A 133 -8.57 -5.54 2.66
C SER A 133 -9.08 -4.68 3.82
N CYS A 134 -9.68 -3.52 3.53
CA CYS A 134 -10.23 -2.64 4.55
C CYS A 134 -11.38 -3.30 5.32
N TYR A 135 -12.26 -4.02 4.61
CA TYR A 135 -13.33 -4.76 5.27
C TYR A 135 -12.83 -5.90 6.15
N PHE A 136 -11.76 -6.61 5.74
CA PHE A 136 -11.17 -7.66 6.58
C PHE A 136 -10.54 -7.12 7.86
N ILE A 137 -9.97 -5.92 7.81
CA ILE A 137 -9.49 -5.22 9.00
C ILE A 137 -10.67 -4.85 9.91
N ASP A 138 -11.74 -4.28 9.34
CA ASP A 138 -12.95 -3.92 10.08
C ASP A 138 -13.64 -5.14 10.71
N SER A 139 -13.61 -6.30 10.03
CA SER A 139 -14.15 -7.56 10.52
C SER A 139 -13.26 -8.29 11.52
N ARG A 140 -12.15 -7.67 11.98
CA ARG A 140 -11.19 -8.24 12.93
C ARG A 140 -10.50 -9.51 12.43
N SER A 141 -10.21 -9.59 11.13
CA SER A 141 -9.45 -10.69 10.52
C SER A 141 -8.29 -10.12 9.67
N PRO A 142 -7.23 -9.59 10.30
CA PRO A 142 -6.14 -8.92 9.60
C PRO A 142 -5.23 -9.89 8.84
N ASP A 143 -5.07 -11.11 9.35
CA ASP A 143 -4.45 -12.25 8.65
C ASP A 143 -4.99 -12.44 7.22
N THR A 144 -6.32 -12.52 7.09
CA THR A 144 -6.98 -12.69 5.80
C THR A 144 -6.78 -11.46 4.92
N ALA A 145 -6.77 -10.25 5.52
CA ALA A 145 -6.49 -9.02 4.80
C ALA A 145 -5.11 -9.02 4.15
N ALA A 146 -4.08 -9.46 4.88
CA ALA A 146 -2.71 -9.55 4.37
C ALA A 146 -2.59 -10.53 3.19
N LEU A 147 -3.23 -11.70 3.29
CA LEU A 147 -3.26 -12.69 2.21
C LEU A 147 -3.98 -12.18 0.96
N VAL A 148 -5.05 -11.39 1.12
CA VAL A 148 -5.79 -10.81 0.00
C VAL A 148 -4.98 -9.75 -0.72
N LEU A 149 -4.25 -8.92 0.04
CA LEU A 149 -3.30 -7.96 -0.53
C LEU A 149 -2.16 -8.69 -1.26
N GLU A 150 -1.64 -9.79 -0.72
CA GLU A 150 -0.59 -10.59 -1.37
C GLU A 150 -1.08 -11.18 -2.71
N ARG A 151 -2.27 -11.78 -2.72
CA ARG A 151 -2.90 -12.30 -3.94
C ARG A 151 -3.11 -11.19 -4.96
N GLY A 152 -3.58 -10.03 -4.51
CA GLY A 152 -3.76 -8.86 -5.34
C GLY A 152 -2.47 -8.31 -5.94
N ALA A 153 -1.40 -8.26 -5.15
CA ALA A 153 -0.10 -7.83 -5.60
C ALA A 153 0.43 -8.72 -6.74
N LYS A 154 0.28 -10.05 -6.62
CA LYS A 154 0.67 -11.01 -7.67
C LYS A 154 -0.12 -10.83 -8.97
N ILE A 155 -1.40 -10.48 -8.88
CA ILE A 155 -2.24 -10.20 -10.07
C ILE A 155 -1.77 -8.94 -10.80
N VAL A 156 -1.35 -7.93 -10.05
CA VAL A 156 -1.03 -6.59 -10.56
C VAL A 156 0.46 -6.46 -10.97
N GLU A 157 1.35 -7.29 -10.43
CA GLU A 157 2.81 -7.26 -10.66
C GLU A 157 3.19 -7.19 -12.15
N ALA A 158 2.45 -7.89 -13.02
CA ALA A 158 2.76 -7.97 -14.44
C ALA A 158 2.60 -6.65 -15.21
N LYS A 159 1.62 -5.80 -14.87
CA LYS A 159 1.37 -4.52 -15.58
C LYS A 159 1.71 -3.29 -14.73
N PHE A 160 1.48 -3.34 -13.42
CA PHE A 160 1.65 -2.18 -12.52
C PHE A 160 2.46 -2.59 -11.28
N PRO A 161 3.77 -2.80 -11.43
CA PRO A 161 4.64 -3.24 -10.33
C PRO A 161 4.69 -2.22 -9.17
N GLU A 162 4.49 -0.92 -9.44
CA GLU A 162 4.42 0.11 -8.38
C GLU A 162 3.26 -0.10 -7.41
N ILE A 163 2.08 -0.47 -7.92
CA ILE A 163 0.89 -0.73 -7.09
C ILE A 163 1.12 -1.99 -6.25
N ALA A 164 1.74 -3.01 -6.84
CA ALA A 164 2.08 -4.24 -6.12
C ALA A 164 3.07 -4.00 -4.96
N VAL A 165 4.06 -3.10 -5.13
CA VAL A 165 4.93 -2.66 -4.01
C VAL A 165 4.09 -2.04 -2.88
N GLY A 166 3.12 -1.18 -3.21
CA GLY A 166 2.20 -0.59 -2.25
C GLY A 166 1.41 -1.64 -1.45
N PHE A 167 0.88 -2.65 -2.12
CA PHE A 167 0.16 -3.75 -1.48
C PHE A 167 1.04 -4.60 -0.55
N PHE A 168 2.28 -4.92 -0.95
CA PHE A 168 3.20 -5.65 -0.08
C PHE A 168 3.61 -4.85 1.15
N ASN A 169 3.89 -3.54 1.01
CA ASN A 169 4.18 -2.67 2.16
C ASN A 169 3.00 -2.63 3.13
N ARG A 170 1.77 -2.47 2.61
CA ARG A 170 0.56 -2.44 3.44
C ARG A 170 0.29 -3.78 4.12
N ALA A 171 0.53 -4.91 3.44
CA ALA A 171 0.44 -6.23 4.04
C ALA A 171 1.46 -6.39 5.19
N ALA A 172 2.71 -5.94 5.00
CA ALA A 172 3.74 -5.98 6.03
C ALA A 172 3.36 -5.14 7.27
N GLU A 173 2.75 -3.97 7.07
CA GLU A 173 2.24 -3.12 8.15
C GLU A 173 1.11 -3.80 8.93
N ILE A 174 0.13 -4.39 8.25
CA ILE A 174 -1.00 -5.09 8.91
C ILE A 174 -0.47 -6.24 9.79
N VAL A 175 0.46 -7.03 9.27
CA VAL A 175 1.03 -8.17 10.01
C VAL A 175 1.97 -7.73 11.13
N SER A 176 2.63 -6.58 11.00
CA SER A 176 3.47 -6.03 12.07
C SER A 176 2.66 -5.62 13.30
N VAL A 177 1.39 -5.22 13.13
CA VAL A 177 0.48 -4.89 14.25
C VAL A 177 0.15 -6.11 15.10
N GLU A 178 0.22 -7.31 14.53
CA GLU A 178 -0.02 -8.58 15.23
C GLU A 178 1.25 -9.20 15.85
N ASP A 179 2.37 -8.46 15.88
CA ASP A 179 3.67 -8.90 16.42
C ASP A 179 4.23 -10.18 15.76
N ARG A 180 4.03 -10.31 14.45
CA ARG A 180 4.54 -11.45 13.64
C ARG A 180 5.69 -11.01 12.72
N PRO A 181 6.91 -10.83 13.25
CA PRO A 181 8.03 -10.23 12.50
C PRO A 181 8.50 -11.09 11.31
N ARG A 182 8.44 -12.43 11.43
CA ARG A 182 8.83 -13.34 10.33
C ARG A 182 7.98 -13.15 9.08
N GLN A 183 6.67 -13.10 9.24
CA GLN A 183 5.75 -12.94 8.11
C GLN A 183 5.81 -11.53 7.53
N SER A 184 5.96 -10.51 8.39
CA SER A 184 6.18 -9.13 7.93
C SER A 184 7.46 -9.01 7.09
N ALA A 185 8.54 -9.71 7.50
CA ALA A 185 9.78 -9.75 6.74
C ALA A 185 9.65 -10.44 5.36
N GLU A 186 8.81 -11.47 5.25
CA GLU A 186 8.53 -12.14 3.96
C GLU A 186 7.84 -11.17 2.98
N PHE A 187 6.79 -10.45 3.43
CA PHE A 187 6.13 -9.43 2.62
C PHE A 187 7.08 -8.29 2.23
N CYS A 188 7.93 -7.83 3.14
CA CYS A 188 8.99 -6.87 2.80
C CYS A 188 9.95 -7.44 1.74
N GLY A 189 10.31 -8.71 1.82
CA GLY A 189 11.16 -9.37 0.83
C GLY A 189 10.53 -9.48 -0.57
N HIS A 190 9.19 -9.59 -0.65
CA HIS A 190 8.47 -9.46 -1.91
C HIS A 190 8.58 -8.03 -2.49
N ALA A 191 8.38 -7.01 -1.64
CA ALA A 191 8.53 -5.61 -2.04
C ALA A 191 9.96 -5.28 -2.51
N VAL A 192 10.99 -5.74 -1.78
CA VAL A 192 12.41 -5.54 -2.12
C VAL A 192 12.71 -6.09 -3.51
N ARG A 193 12.34 -7.34 -3.80
CA ARG A 193 12.58 -7.95 -5.12
C ARG A 193 11.94 -7.14 -6.24
N LEU A 194 10.75 -6.60 -6.01
CA LEU A 194 10.04 -5.81 -7.01
C LEU A 194 10.68 -4.43 -7.20
N LEU A 195 11.12 -3.78 -6.12
CA LEU A 195 11.85 -2.50 -6.18
C LEU A 195 13.19 -2.62 -6.92
N LEU A 196 13.91 -3.72 -6.71
CA LEU A 196 15.14 -4.02 -7.44
C LEU A 196 14.89 -4.21 -8.95
N LYS A 197 13.79 -4.88 -9.34
CA LYS A 197 13.39 -5.00 -10.76
C LYS A 197 13.08 -3.63 -11.39
N LEU A 198 12.59 -2.68 -10.60
CA LEU A 198 12.28 -1.32 -11.04
C LEU A 198 13.46 -0.35 -10.99
N ALA A 199 14.65 -0.81 -10.56
CA ALA A 199 15.83 0.02 -10.38
C ALA A 199 15.60 1.26 -9.46
N ARG A 200 14.65 1.17 -8.52
CA ARG A 200 14.40 2.20 -7.50
C ARG A 200 15.31 1.97 -6.30
N TRP A 201 16.60 2.29 -6.47
CA TRP A 201 17.66 1.96 -5.51
C TRP A 201 17.45 2.56 -4.12
N ASP A 202 16.97 3.80 -4.06
CA ASP A 202 16.75 4.54 -2.80
C ASP A 202 15.72 3.82 -1.91
N GLU A 203 14.54 3.54 -2.47
CA GLU A 203 13.47 2.85 -1.76
C GLU A 203 13.79 1.38 -1.50
N ALA A 204 14.57 0.75 -2.39
CA ALA A 204 15.06 -0.60 -2.19
C ALA A 204 15.99 -0.68 -0.97
N ALA A 205 16.91 0.29 -0.79
CA ALA A 205 17.80 0.33 0.36
C ALA A 205 17.02 0.49 1.68
N ASP A 206 16.01 1.35 1.69
CA ASP A 206 15.13 1.53 2.85
C ASP A 206 14.30 0.27 3.13
N ALA A 207 13.75 -0.37 2.11
CA ALA A 207 12.98 -1.61 2.25
C ALA A 207 13.84 -2.79 2.73
N VAL A 208 15.07 -2.93 2.23
CA VAL A 208 16.04 -3.95 2.70
C VAL A 208 16.42 -3.69 4.15
N SER A 209 16.64 -2.43 4.54
CA SER A 209 16.97 -2.06 5.92
C SER A 209 15.82 -2.38 6.88
N ARG A 210 14.56 -2.09 6.48
CA ARG A 210 13.36 -2.50 7.23
C ARG A 210 13.25 -4.02 7.36
N GLN A 211 13.47 -4.76 6.27
CA GLN A 211 13.45 -6.22 6.28
C GLN A 211 14.53 -6.80 7.22
N LYS A 212 15.73 -6.21 7.23
CA LYS A 212 16.83 -6.59 8.13
C LYS A 212 16.40 -6.46 9.59
N GLN A 213 15.77 -5.33 9.95
CA GLN A 213 15.31 -5.09 11.31
C GLN A 213 14.26 -6.14 11.75
N LEU A 214 13.27 -6.43 10.91
CA LEU A 214 12.24 -7.43 11.19
C LEU A 214 12.83 -8.85 11.36
N LEU A 215 13.85 -9.20 10.58
CA LEU A 215 14.51 -10.51 10.72
C LEU A 215 15.43 -10.60 11.95
N ALA A 216 16.04 -9.48 12.35
CA ALA A 216 16.78 -9.40 13.61
C ALA A 216 15.84 -9.59 14.80
N GLU A 217 14.66 -8.96 14.78
CA GLU A 217 13.61 -9.18 15.79
C GLU A 217 13.12 -10.63 15.82
N ALA A 218 13.07 -11.30 14.66
CA ALA A 218 12.71 -12.71 14.52
C ALA A 218 13.82 -13.72 14.89
N GLN A 219 15.02 -13.22 15.27
CA GLN A 219 16.22 -14.00 15.60
C GLN A 219 16.72 -14.91 14.46
N ASP A 220 16.61 -14.46 13.20
CA ASP A 220 17.17 -15.18 12.05
C ASP A 220 18.46 -14.53 11.55
N ASP A 221 19.55 -14.76 12.28
CA ASP A 221 20.88 -14.19 11.98
C ASP A 221 21.43 -14.63 10.61
N ARG A 222 20.99 -15.80 10.15
CA ARG A 222 21.40 -16.37 8.86
C ARG A 222 20.72 -15.66 7.68
N ALA A 223 19.46 -15.26 7.82
CA ALA A 223 18.83 -14.41 6.82
C ALA A 223 19.40 -12.99 6.86
N VAL A 224 19.68 -12.47 8.07
CA VAL A 224 20.21 -11.12 8.25
C VAL A 224 21.52 -10.90 7.52
N GLY A 225 22.54 -11.74 7.71
CA GLY A 225 23.82 -11.50 7.02
C GLY A 225 23.73 -11.61 5.49
N ARG A 226 22.77 -12.37 4.92
CA ARG A 226 22.54 -12.40 3.47
C ARG A 226 21.96 -11.07 2.99
N LEU A 227 21.09 -10.46 3.80
CA LEU A 227 20.54 -9.15 3.53
C LEU A 227 21.56 -8.03 3.68
N VAL A 228 22.55 -8.18 4.57
CA VAL A 228 23.67 -7.22 4.67
C VAL A 228 24.45 -7.18 3.36
N VAL A 229 24.76 -8.35 2.79
CA VAL A 229 25.42 -8.40 1.46
C VAL A 229 24.53 -7.76 0.40
N ALA A 230 23.23 -8.05 0.40
CA ALA A 230 22.29 -7.43 -0.54
C ALA A 230 22.23 -5.90 -0.38
N LEU A 231 22.24 -5.37 0.85
CA LEU A 231 22.24 -3.94 1.15
C LEU A 231 23.50 -3.25 0.61
N VAL A 232 24.67 -3.87 0.79
CA VAL A 232 25.93 -3.36 0.24
C VAL A 232 25.86 -3.29 -1.29
N LEU A 233 25.34 -4.33 -1.95
CA LEU A 233 25.17 -4.34 -3.41
C LEU A 233 24.22 -3.23 -3.88
N VAL A 234 23.14 -2.95 -3.14
CA VAL A 234 22.21 -1.85 -3.46
C VAL A 234 22.89 -0.49 -3.31
N HIS A 235 23.69 -0.28 -2.26
CA HIS A 235 24.43 0.98 -2.08
C HIS A 235 25.52 1.18 -3.15
N LEU A 236 26.19 0.12 -3.57
CA LEU A 236 27.13 0.17 -4.68
C LEU A 236 26.43 0.49 -6.01
N ALA A 237 25.23 -0.07 -6.26
CA ALA A 237 24.43 0.27 -7.44
C ALA A 237 23.93 1.73 -7.44
N ARG A 238 23.87 2.37 -6.26
CA ARG A 238 23.56 3.80 -6.07
C ARG A 238 24.81 4.70 -6.13
N ASP A 239 26.00 4.15 -6.35
CA ASP A 239 27.30 4.83 -6.27
C ASP A 239 27.61 5.48 -4.90
N ASP A 240 26.98 5.02 -3.81
CA ASP A 240 27.24 5.51 -2.46
C ASP A 240 28.19 4.57 -1.70
N PHE A 241 29.49 4.77 -1.93
CA PHE A 241 30.56 4.00 -1.29
C PHE A 241 30.64 4.21 0.23
N VAL A 242 30.20 5.37 0.74
CA VAL A 242 30.26 5.69 2.17
C VAL A 242 29.17 4.92 2.92
N ALA A 243 27.96 4.88 2.38
CA ALA A 243 26.89 4.05 2.93
C ALA A 243 27.23 2.55 2.84
N ALA A 244 27.81 2.11 1.73
CA ALA A 244 28.26 0.73 1.56
C ALA A 244 29.29 0.32 2.63
N SER A 245 30.31 1.15 2.88
CA SER A 245 31.32 0.88 3.91
C SER A 245 30.68 0.82 5.31
N LYS A 246 29.79 1.77 5.62
CA LYS A 246 29.09 1.80 6.92
C LYS A 246 28.28 0.52 7.14
N ALA A 247 27.54 0.06 6.12
CA ALA A 247 26.75 -1.17 6.23
C ALA A 247 27.62 -2.39 6.57
N VAL A 248 28.82 -2.49 5.98
CA VAL A 248 29.79 -3.55 6.32
C VAL A 248 30.31 -3.41 7.74
N ASP A 249 30.64 -2.19 8.17
CA ASP A 249 31.24 -1.95 9.49
C ASP A 249 30.25 -2.25 10.64
N TYR A 250 28.98 -1.87 10.49
CA TYR A 250 27.95 -2.16 11.50
C TYR A 250 27.67 -3.66 11.66
N ASP A 251 27.74 -4.42 10.57
CA ASP A 251 27.32 -5.81 10.54
C ASP A 251 28.51 -6.81 10.46
N LYS A 252 29.75 -6.33 10.63
CA LYS A 252 31.01 -7.12 10.60
C LYS A 252 30.96 -8.37 11.49
N GLY A 253 30.31 -8.28 12.65
CA GLY A 253 30.12 -9.41 13.57
C GLY A 253 29.21 -10.51 13.03
N MET A 254 28.21 -10.16 12.20
CA MET A 254 27.25 -11.11 11.63
C MET A 254 27.72 -11.71 10.31
N LEU A 255 28.52 -10.98 9.52
CA LEU A 255 29.11 -11.49 8.29
C LEU A 255 30.13 -12.62 8.55
N GLY A 256 30.87 -12.56 9.65
CA GLY A 256 31.85 -13.60 10.03
C GLY A 256 31.24 -14.99 10.21
N GLN A 257 30.00 -15.07 10.70
CA GLN A 257 29.29 -16.35 10.87
C GLN A 257 28.85 -16.95 9.52
N GLN A 258 28.48 -16.10 8.54
CA GLN A 258 28.00 -16.55 7.24
C GLN A 258 29.10 -17.06 6.33
N VAL A 259 30.27 -16.43 6.34
CA VAL A 259 31.43 -16.89 5.57
C VAL A 259 31.93 -18.23 6.13
N ALA A 260 31.92 -18.39 7.46
CA ALA A 260 32.28 -19.65 8.12
C ALA A 260 31.29 -20.79 7.83
N GLU A 261 29.98 -20.52 7.75
CA GLU A 261 28.98 -21.53 7.36
C GLU A 261 29.01 -21.87 5.87
N SER A 262 29.20 -20.87 5.00
CA SER A 262 29.31 -21.08 3.55
C SER A 262 30.54 -21.92 3.22
N ALA A 263 31.67 -21.66 3.92
CA ALA A 263 32.87 -22.48 3.83
C ALA A 263 32.66 -23.92 4.34
N LYS A 264 31.85 -24.13 5.37
CA LYS A 264 31.47 -25.47 5.85
C LYS A 264 30.60 -26.22 4.85
N LYS A 265 29.69 -25.54 4.16
CA LYS A 265 28.82 -26.14 3.14
C LYS A 265 29.62 -26.56 1.89
N THR A 266 30.53 -25.71 1.42
CA THR A 266 31.44 -26.03 0.31
C THR A 266 32.43 -27.15 0.67
N ALA A 267 32.82 -27.27 1.94
CA ALA A 267 33.65 -28.38 2.42
C ALA A 267 32.88 -29.71 2.56
N SER A 268 31.57 -29.67 2.78
CA SER A 268 30.72 -30.88 2.87
C SER A 268 30.33 -31.46 1.50
N GLU A 269 30.41 -30.68 0.43
CA GLU A 269 30.17 -31.12 -0.96
C GLU A 269 31.45 -31.62 -1.65
N SER A 270 32.64 -31.35 -1.10
CA SER A 270 33.92 -31.89 -1.57
C SER A 270 34.43 -33.02 -0.66
N LYS A 271 33.78 -34.18 -0.67
CA LYS A 271 34.40 -35.43 -0.21
C LYS A 271 35.06 -36.13 -1.40
N PRO A 272 36.40 -36.24 -1.45
CA PRO A 272 37.08 -36.99 -2.50
C PRO A 272 36.88 -38.49 -2.25
N SER A 273 36.26 -39.18 -3.20
CA SER A 273 36.32 -40.64 -3.28
C SER A 273 37.73 -41.04 -3.73
N ALA A 274 38.61 -41.33 -2.77
CA ALA A 274 39.85 -42.03 -3.01
C ALA A 274 39.78 -43.35 -2.25
N GLU A 275 39.86 -44.47 -2.97
CA GLU A 275 40.78 -45.58 -2.69
C GLU A 275 40.50 -46.76 -3.64
N ALA A 276 41.42 -47.01 -4.57
CA ALA A 276 41.92 -48.36 -4.84
C ALA A 276 43.30 -48.25 -5.52
N VAL A 277 44.27 -48.79 -4.80
CA VAL A 277 45.70 -48.95 -5.08
C VAL A 277 45.95 -49.81 -6.33
N GLY A 278 47.07 -49.56 -7.04
CA GLY A 278 47.66 -50.58 -7.91
C GLY A 278 48.64 -50.08 -8.98
N ASP A 279 49.90 -49.93 -8.57
CA ASP A 279 51.14 -50.27 -9.28
C ASP A 279 51.52 -49.68 -10.66
N ALA A 280 52.81 -49.36 -10.72
CA ALA A 280 53.57 -48.81 -11.83
C ALA A 280 53.68 -49.75 -13.04
N LYS A 281 53.76 -49.16 -14.25
CA LYS A 281 54.92 -49.27 -15.16
C LYS A 281 54.68 -48.59 -16.52
N ASP A 282 55.74 -47.90 -16.96
CA ASP A 282 56.32 -47.85 -18.31
C ASP A 282 55.51 -47.35 -19.53
N VAL A 283 56.07 -46.32 -20.21
CA VAL A 283 56.34 -46.24 -21.68
C VAL A 283 55.09 -46.30 -22.61
N ASP A 284 54.79 -45.41 -23.56
CA ASP A 284 55.59 -44.68 -24.54
C ASP A 284 54.74 -43.56 -25.20
N ASN A 285 55.45 -42.76 -25.97
CA ASN A 285 55.06 -41.72 -26.93
C ASN A 285 54.14 -42.24 -28.06
N GLY A 286 53.27 -41.39 -28.63
CA GLY A 286 52.83 -41.56 -30.03
C GLY A 286 51.38 -41.24 -30.41
N THR A 287 51.25 -40.17 -31.21
CA THR A 287 50.47 -40.14 -32.47
C THR A 287 48.97 -39.80 -32.44
N VAL A 288 48.69 -38.55 -32.83
CA VAL A 288 47.78 -38.06 -33.90
C VAL A 288 46.62 -38.99 -34.33
N ASP A 289 45.38 -38.51 -34.22
CA ASP A 289 44.47 -38.29 -35.38
C ASP A 289 43.10 -37.71 -34.96
N ARG A 290 42.73 -36.58 -35.60
CA ARG A 290 41.34 -36.21 -35.96
C ARG A 290 41.03 -36.89 -37.30
N PRO A 291 39.81 -36.89 -37.89
CA PRO A 291 38.48 -36.38 -37.50
C PRO A 291 37.42 -37.52 -37.57
N GLU A 292 36.12 -37.31 -37.40
CA GLU A 292 35.16 -37.12 -38.51
C GLU A 292 33.79 -36.72 -37.94
N GLN A 293 33.21 -35.67 -38.52
CA GLN A 293 31.79 -35.34 -38.44
C GLN A 293 31.13 -36.00 -39.64
N ASP A 294 29.97 -36.64 -39.47
CA ASP A 294 29.00 -36.74 -40.54
C ASP A 294 27.58 -37.13 -40.09
N HIS A 295 26.62 -36.47 -40.77
CA HIS A 295 25.20 -36.77 -41.00
C HIS A 295 24.17 -36.57 -39.85
N LEU A 296 23.25 -35.58 -39.97
CA LEU A 296 21.96 -35.59 -40.71
C LEU A 296 21.05 -36.75 -40.23
N GLU A 297 19.81 -36.56 -39.79
CA GLU A 297 18.68 -35.94 -40.48
C GLU A 297 17.58 -35.45 -39.51
N VAL A 298 16.80 -34.45 -39.96
CA VAL A 298 15.46 -34.10 -39.49
C VAL A 298 14.44 -34.85 -40.36
N PRO A 299 13.25 -35.19 -39.86
CA PRO A 299 12.08 -34.96 -40.71
C PRO A 299 10.90 -34.26 -40.02
N ASP A 300 10.40 -33.26 -40.74
CA ASP A 300 9.08 -32.66 -40.67
C ASP A 300 8.00 -33.57 -41.29
N SER A 301 6.74 -33.11 -41.18
CA SER A 301 5.50 -33.45 -41.92
C SER A 301 4.52 -34.36 -41.17
N THR A 302 3.41 -33.84 -40.61
CA THR A 302 2.14 -33.30 -41.19
C THR A 302 1.20 -34.34 -41.79
N THR A 303 -0.10 -34.09 -41.55
CA THR A 303 -1.34 -34.66 -42.16
C THR A 303 -1.92 -35.90 -41.46
N ALA A 304 -3.22 -36.08 -41.25
CA ALA A 304 -4.44 -35.27 -41.41
C ALA A 304 -5.65 -36.04 -40.79
N ALA A 305 -6.79 -35.34 -40.66
CA ALA A 305 -8.18 -35.81 -40.69
C ALA A 305 -8.70 -36.68 -39.52
N GLU A 306 -9.64 -36.22 -38.69
CA GLU A 306 -11.12 -36.12 -38.91
C GLU A 306 -11.83 -37.48 -38.92
N SER A 307 -12.67 -37.74 -37.89
CA SER A 307 -14.13 -37.90 -37.96
C SER A 307 -14.70 -38.70 -36.77
N ASP A 308 -15.64 -38.07 -36.06
CA ASP A 308 -16.96 -38.54 -35.59
C ASP A 308 -17.16 -39.91 -34.94
N ASP A 309 -17.78 -39.90 -33.74
CA ASP A 309 -18.94 -40.73 -33.29
C ASP A 309 -19.24 -40.40 -31.81
N GLU A 310 -20.28 -39.61 -31.51
CA GLU A 310 -21.59 -40.06 -31.00
C GLU A 310 -21.57 -41.03 -29.79
N PHE A 311 -22.03 -40.60 -28.59
CA PHE A 311 -23.29 -41.08 -27.97
C PHE A 311 -23.57 -40.47 -26.57
N ALA A 312 -24.81 -39.96 -26.40
CA ALA A 312 -25.71 -39.85 -25.23
C ALA A 312 -25.15 -39.68 -23.79
N GLY A 313 -25.70 -38.85 -22.88
CA GLY A 313 -27.08 -38.43 -22.65
C GLY A 313 -27.51 -38.79 -21.20
N GLY A 314 -28.22 -37.89 -20.51
CA GLY A 314 -28.82 -38.09 -19.16
C GLY A 314 -28.30 -37.08 -18.12
N LEU A 315 -28.96 -35.97 -17.79
CA LEU A 315 -30.31 -35.79 -17.23
C LEU A 315 -30.50 -36.55 -15.91
N LEU A 316 -30.05 -35.90 -14.81
CA LEU A 316 -30.70 -35.79 -13.50
C LEU A 316 -30.00 -34.69 -12.68
#